data_AF-A0A1E5G0I8-F1
#
_entry.id   AF-A0A1E5G0I8-F1
#
_cell.length_a   1.000
_cell.length_b   1.000
_cell.length_c   1.000
_cell.angle_alpha   90.00
_cell.angle_beta   90.00
_cell.angle_gamma   90.00
#
_symmetry.space_group_name_H-M   'P 1'
#
loop_
_entity.id
_entity.type
_entity.pdbx_description
1 polymer ?
#
loop_
_entity_poly.entity_id
_entity_poly.type
_entity_poly.pdbx_seq_one_letter_code
_entity_poly.pdbx_strand_id
1 'polypeptide(L)'
;MRASVSLIMVLFLLFLTACNSNSAITTIKDGNYILEKTDSEAAISPQVTISGNDISFSYDPLNSYLPVGVYTIEEKMLTMMTHDGLYKYVFNIDGDKLVFQKNISSEVNLTDYRLGISIADKAEFKLKEN
;
A
#
# COMPACT_ATOMS: atom_id res chain seq x y z
N MET A 1 42.56 16.07 34.80
CA MET A 1 41.37 15.34 34.28
C MET A 1 40.11 15.76 35.06
N ARG A 2 39.59 16.98 34.88
CA ARG A 2 38.31 17.39 35.53
C ARG A 2 37.41 18.27 34.66
N ALA A 3 37.94 18.89 33.60
CA ALA A 3 37.15 19.68 32.65
C ALA A 3 36.61 18.88 31.45
N SER A 4 37.21 17.72 31.13
CA SER A 4 36.90 16.92 29.94
C SER A 4 35.59 16.13 30.05
N VAL A 5 35.18 15.78 31.27
CA VAL A 5 33.97 14.99 31.53
C VAL A 5 32.71 15.87 31.45
N SER A 6 32.80 17.14 31.85
CA SER A 6 31.68 18.10 31.73
C SER A 6 31.33 18.44 30.28
N LEU A 7 32.30 18.45 29.36
CA LEU A 7 32.05 18.78 27.95
C LEU A 7 31.33 17.66 27.20
N ILE A 8 31.57 16.39 27.59
CA ILE A 8 30.94 15.21 26.99
C ILE A 8 29.46 15.10 27.41
N MET A 9 29.11 15.51 28.63
CA MET A 9 27.73 15.45 29.12
C MET A 9 26.80 16.47 28.45
N VAL A 10 27.34 17.63 28.04
CA VAL A 10 26.58 18.67 27.31
C VAL A 10 26.32 18.25 25.85
N LEU A 11 27.23 17.47 25.25
CA LEU A 11 27.09 16.99 23.87
C LEU A 11 26.00 15.91 23.72
N PHE A 12 25.74 15.14 24.77
CA PHE A 12 24.66 14.12 24.79
C PHE A 12 23.25 14.71 24.87
N LEU A 13 23.09 15.95 25.35
CA LEU A 13 21.79 16.61 25.47
C LEU A 13 21.27 17.18 24.14
N LEU A 14 22.11 17.28 23.11
CA LEU A 14 21.74 17.78 21.78
C LEU A 14 21.11 16.71 20.86
N PHE A 15 21.07 15.45 21.28
CA PHE A 15 20.49 14.35 20.50
C PHE A 15 19.00 14.07 20.79
N LEU A 16 18.37 14.81 21.70
CA LEU A 16 16.96 14.57 22.10
C LEU A 16 15.94 15.48 21.43
N THR A 17 16.35 16.37 20.52
CA THR A 17 15.42 17.21 19.74
C THR A 17 15.26 16.70 18.32
N ALA A 18 14.69 15.51 18.17
CA ALA A 18 14.17 15.05 16.88
C ALA A 18 13.06 14.03 17.11
N CYS A 19 11.84 14.52 17.30
CA CYS A 19 10.60 13.86 16.88
C CYS A 19 9.43 14.83 17.16
N ASN A 20 9.34 15.89 16.35
CA ASN A 20 8.03 16.49 16.08
C ASN A 20 7.54 15.93 14.75
N SER A 21 7.15 14.65 14.76
CA SER A 21 6.37 14.10 13.66
C SER A 21 4.98 14.72 13.76
N ASN A 22 4.78 15.84 13.06
CA ASN A 22 3.44 16.18 12.59
C ASN A 22 3.04 15.04 11.65
N SER A 23 2.47 13.98 12.21
CA SER A 23 1.89 12.88 11.44
C SER A 23 0.67 13.46 10.73
N ALA A 24 0.90 14.08 9.57
CA ALA A 24 -0.18 14.37 8.64
C ALA A 24 -0.93 13.04 8.47
N ILE A 25 -2.20 13.02 8.90
CA ILE A 25 -3.02 11.83 8.77
C ILE A 25 -3.16 11.59 7.27
N THR A 26 -2.45 10.59 6.75
CA THR A 26 -2.61 10.17 5.37
C THR A 26 -3.95 9.46 5.27
N THR A 27 -4.93 10.12 4.68
CA THR A 27 -6.24 9.52 4.40
C THR A 27 -6.28 9.05 2.95
N ILE A 28 -6.86 7.87 2.72
CA ILE A 28 -7.20 7.38 1.39
C ILE A 28 -8.67 7.70 1.09
N LYS A 29 -9.01 7.95 -0.17
CA LYS A 29 -10.40 8.22 -0.58
C LYS A 29 -11.11 6.90 -0.84
N ASP A 30 -12.41 6.85 -0.53
CA ASP A 30 -13.26 5.77 -1.02
C ASP A 30 -13.35 5.81 -2.55
N GLY A 31 -13.39 4.65 -3.18
CA GLY A 31 -13.53 4.53 -4.63
C GLY A 31 -12.82 3.33 -5.23
N ASN A 32 -12.79 3.32 -6.57
CA ASN A 32 -12.14 2.29 -7.36
C ASN A 32 -10.80 2.81 -7.89
N TYR A 33 -9.72 2.20 -7.44
CA TYR A 33 -8.36 2.43 -7.91
C TYR A 33 -8.04 1.39 -8.98
N ILE A 34 -7.91 1.82 -10.23
CA ILE A 34 -7.70 0.92 -11.37
C ILE A 34 -6.23 0.97 -11.79
N LEU A 35 -5.65 -0.18 -12.13
CA LEU A 35 -4.29 -0.27 -12.65
C LEU A 35 -4.09 0.75 -13.79
N GLU A 36 -3.11 1.62 -13.64
CA GLU A 36 -2.75 2.62 -14.64
C GLU A 36 -2.24 1.89 -15.89
N LYS A 37 -2.76 2.31 -17.06
CA LYS A 37 -2.71 1.57 -18.32
C LYS A 37 -1.36 0.89 -18.56
N THR A 38 -1.40 -0.43 -18.63
CA THR A 38 -0.46 -1.25 -19.39
C THR A 38 -0.94 -1.36 -20.83
N ASP A 39 -0.06 -1.59 -21.81
CA ASP A 39 -0.39 -1.83 -23.24
C ASP A 39 -1.16 -3.16 -23.49
N SER A 40 -2.06 -3.53 -22.57
CA SER A 40 -2.79 -4.79 -22.55
C SER A 40 -4.20 -4.61 -23.09
N GLU A 41 -4.58 -5.47 -24.02
CA GLU A 41 -5.95 -5.59 -24.58
C GLU A 41 -6.88 -6.40 -23.65
N ALA A 42 -6.49 -6.67 -22.40
CA ALA A 42 -7.32 -7.43 -21.47
C ALA A 42 -8.63 -6.70 -21.15
N ALA A 43 -9.76 -7.42 -21.22
CA ALA A 43 -11.09 -6.85 -21.03
C ALA A 43 -11.36 -6.33 -19.60
N ILE A 44 -10.61 -6.82 -18.61
CA ILE A 44 -10.79 -6.48 -17.19
C ILE A 44 -9.43 -6.08 -16.62
N SER A 45 -9.30 -4.81 -16.22
CA SER A 45 -8.10 -4.32 -15.53
C SER A 45 -8.15 -4.65 -14.05
N PRO A 46 -7.03 -5.03 -13.43
CA PRO A 46 -6.94 -5.15 -11.99
C PRO A 46 -7.37 -3.87 -11.27
N GLN A 47 -8.04 -4.02 -10.13
CA GLN A 47 -8.54 -2.90 -9.35
C GLN A 47 -8.51 -3.17 -7.85
N VAL A 48 -8.29 -2.11 -7.08
CA VAL A 48 -8.48 -2.05 -5.64
C VAL A 48 -9.70 -1.18 -5.35
N THR A 49 -10.67 -1.69 -4.60
CA THR A 49 -11.87 -0.95 -4.22
C THR A 49 -11.85 -0.69 -2.73
N ILE A 50 -12.03 0.57 -2.33
CA ILE A 50 -12.12 1.01 -0.92
C ILE A 50 -13.51 1.57 -0.67
N SER A 51 -14.15 1.12 0.41
CA SER A 51 -15.43 1.64 0.88
C SER A 51 -15.47 1.63 2.41
N GLY A 52 -15.35 2.82 3.03
CA GLY A 52 -15.18 2.94 4.46
C GLY A 52 -13.96 2.18 4.97
N ASN A 53 -14.18 1.15 5.78
CA ASN A 53 -13.13 0.29 6.33
C ASN A 53 -12.88 -0.97 5.49
N ASP A 54 -13.76 -1.25 4.52
CA ASP A 54 -13.66 -2.42 3.67
C ASP A 54 -12.76 -2.13 2.46
N ILE A 55 -12.00 -3.15 2.07
CA ILE A 55 -11.15 -3.13 0.89
C ILE A 55 -11.25 -4.46 0.14
N SER A 56 -11.19 -4.40 -1.18
CA SER A 56 -11.06 -5.59 -2.02
C SER A 56 -10.01 -5.39 -3.10
N PHE A 57 -9.40 -6.50 -3.53
CA PHE A 57 -8.37 -6.49 -4.57
C PHE A 57 -8.69 -7.55 -5.63
N SER A 58 -9.21 -7.09 -6.77
CA SER A 58 -9.55 -7.95 -7.90
C SER A 58 -8.46 -7.85 -8.96
N TYR A 59 -7.73 -8.93 -9.20
CA TYR A 59 -6.63 -8.97 -10.17
C TYR A 59 -6.68 -10.16 -11.13
N ASP A 60 -7.39 -11.23 -10.77
CA ASP A 60 -7.52 -12.43 -11.59
C ASP A 60 -8.98 -12.70 -11.92
N PRO A 61 -9.43 -12.42 -13.16
CA PRO A 61 -10.83 -12.56 -13.54
C PRO A 61 -11.33 -14.02 -13.57
N LEU A 62 -10.42 -15.00 -13.55
CA LEU A 62 -10.76 -16.43 -13.56
C LEU A 62 -10.64 -17.08 -12.18
N ASN A 63 -10.17 -16.34 -11.18
CA ASN A 63 -10.09 -16.86 -9.83
C ASN A 63 -11.44 -16.68 -9.13
N SER A 64 -12.00 -17.79 -8.63
CA SER A 64 -13.20 -17.78 -7.79
C SER A 64 -12.95 -17.14 -6.42
N TYR A 65 -11.69 -17.08 -5.98
CA TYR A 65 -11.31 -16.39 -4.77
C TYR A 65 -11.18 -14.89 -5.03
N LEU A 66 -12.02 -14.10 -4.36
CA LEU A 66 -11.94 -12.64 -4.37
C LEU A 66 -11.35 -12.15 -3.05
N PRO A 67 -10.13 -11.58 -3.04
CA PRO A 67 -9.57 -10.97 -1.86
C PRO A 67 -10.44 -9.81 -1.36
N VAL A 68 -11.05 -9.99 -0.19
CA VAL A 68 -11.84 -8.98 0.52
C VAL A 68 -11.40 -8.96 1.98
N GLY A 69 -11.31 -7.77 2.54
CA GLY A 69 -10.77 -7.59 3.88
C GLY A 69 -10.94 -6.18 4.42
N VAL A 70 -10.14 -5.90 5.42
CA VAL A 70 -9.99 -4.58 6.03
C VAL A 70 -8.57 -4.07 5.83
N TYR A 71 -8.35 -2.77 6.01
CA TYR A 71 -7.02 -2.17 5.91
C TYR A 71 -6.65 -1.30 7.11
N THR A 72 -5.35 -1.15 7.32
CA THR A 72 -4.77 -0.12 8.19
C THR A 72 -3.87 0.79 7.36
N ILE A 73 -3.69 2.03 7.82
CA ILE A 73 -2.73 2.97 7.23
C ILE A 73 -1.72 3.37 8.31
N GLU A 74 -0.45 3.11 8.04
CA GLU A 74 0.67 3.56 8.86
C GLU A 74 1.57 4.45 8.01
N GLU A 75 1.70 5.72 8.39
CA GLU A 75 2.38 6.77 7.62
C GLU A 75 1.79 6.95 6.21
N LYS A 76 2.27 6.20 5.21
CA LYS A 76 1.74 6.17 3.83
C LYS A 76 1.53 4.74 3.33
N MET A 77 1.59 3.76 4.21
CA MET A 77 1.52 2.35 3.88
C MET A 77 0.12 1.83 4.22
N LEU A 78 -0.66 1.54 3.19
CA LEU A 78 -1.92 0.83 3.30
C LEU A 78 -1.64 -0.67 3.35
N THR A 79 -2.01 -1.34 4.43
CA THR A 79 -1.92 -2.79 4.57
C THR A 79 -3.31 -3.39 4.65
N MET A 80 -3.69 -4.14 3.62
CA MET A 80 -4.89 -4.96 3.57
C MET A 80 -4.63 -6.33 4.18
N MET A 81 -5.54 -6.80 5.01
CA MET A 81 -5.62 -8.19 5.49
C MET A 81 -6.96 -8.77 5.07
N THR A 82 -6.97 -9.92 4.38
CA THR A 82 -8.22 -10.59 4.01
C THR A 82 -8.99 -11.06 5.24
N HIS A 83 -10.32 -11.12 5.16
CA HIS A 83 -11.16 -11.49 6.30
C HIS A 83 -10.88 -12.90 6.85
N ASP A 84 -10.40 -13.81 5.99
CA ASP A 84 -9.96 -15.15 6.36
C ASP A 84 -8.54 -15.19 6.97
N GLY A 85 -7.83 -14.07 6.97
CA GLY A 85 -6.45 -13.94 7.48
C GLY A 85 -5.38 -14.61 6.62
N LEU A 86 -5.71 -15.08 5.41
CA LEU A 86 -4.80 -15.86 4.57
C LEU A 86 -3.87 -15.00 3.72
N TYR A 87 -4.30 -13.81 3.30
CA TYR A 87 -3.56 -12.97 2.39
C TYR A 87 -3.42 -11.54 2.91
N LYS A 88 -2.25 -10.96 2.62
CA LYS A 88 -1.89 -9.59 2.98
C LYS A 88 -1.43 -8.85 1.74
N TYR A 89 -1.99 -7.69 1.45
CA TYR A 89 -1.59 -6.87 0.31
C TYR A 89 -1.21 -5.48 0.78
N VAL A 90 -0.09 -4.95 0.27
CA VAL A 90 0.49 -3.71 0.75
C VAL A 90 0.65 -2.73 -0.40
N PHE A 91 0.21 -1.50 -0.17
CA PHE A 91 0.28 -0.40 -1.12
C PHE A 91 0.88 0.83 -0.44
N ASN A 92 1.77 1.53 -1.14
CA ASN A 92 2.16 2.88 -0.74
C ASN A 92 1.15 3.88 -1.32
N ILE A 93 0.71 4.82 -0.50
CA ILE A 93 -0.21 5.88 -0.88
C ILE A 93 0.62 7.03 -1.46
N ASP A 94 0.36 7.38 -2.71
CA ASP A 94 0.97 8.51 -3.40
C ASP A 94 -0.11 9.42 -4.01
N GLY A 95 -0.58 10.38 -3.21
CA GLY A 95 -1.73 11.21 -3.56
C GLY A 95 -3.00 10.36 -3.77
N ASP A 96 -3.57 10.44 -4.96
CA ASP A 96 -4.75 9.65 -5.36
C ASP A 96 -4.37 8.31 -6.03
N LYS A 97 -3.14 7.83 -5.79
CA LYS A 97 -2.65 6.55 -6.28
C LYS A 97 -2.31 5.57 -5.16
N LEU A 98 -2.48 4.29 -5.44
CA LEU A 98 -1.98 3.18 -4.65
C LEU A 98 -0.88 2.46 -5.43
N VAL A 99 0.32 2.42 -4.88
CA VAL A 99 1.50 1.83 -5.52
C VAL A 99 1.78 0.47 -4.88
N PHE A 100 1.58 -0.62 -5.62
CA PHE A 100 1.71 -1.97 -5.11
C PHE A 100 3.13 -2.30 -4.63
N GLN A 101 3.25 -2.95 -3.47
CA GLN A 101 4.51 -3.35 -2.85
C GLN A 101 4.62 -4.88 -2.86
N LYS A 102 5.12 -5.44 -3.96
CA LYS A 102 5.09 -6.89 -4.22
C LYS A 102 5.89 -7.68 -3.18
N ASN A 103 7.06 -7.18 -2.78
CA ASN A 103 7.98 -7.91 -1.89
C ASN A 103 7.46 -8.16 -0.47
N ILE A 104 6.46 -7.39 -0.04
CA ILE A 104 5.87 -7.48 1.30
C ILE A 104 4.38 -7.85 1.26
N SER A 105 3.88 -8.16 0.07
CA SER A 105 2.52 -8.64 -0.18
C SER A 105 2.53 -10.15 -0.43
N SER A 106 1.36 -10.77 -0.28
CA SER A 106 1.07 -12.08 -0.81
C SER A 106 1.19 -12.10 -2.34
N GLU A 107 1.43 -13.27 -2.91
CA GLU A 107 1.57 -13.44 -4.35
C GLU A 107 0.26 -13.10 -5.09
N VAL A 108 0.43 -12.49 -6.27
CA VAL A 108 -0.66 -12.07 -7.17
C VAL A 108 -0.49 -12.77 -8.52
N ASN A 109 -0.69 -14.08 -8.53
CA ASN A 109 -0.56 -14.91 -9.73
C ASN A 109 -1.89 -15.02 -10.47
N LEU A 110 -1.84 -14.96 -11.80
CA LEU A 110 -3.00 -15.20 -12.65
C LEU A 110 -3.21 -16.69 -12.86
N THR A 111 -4.48 -17.11 -12.88
CA THR A 111 -4.92 -18.44 -13.28
C THR A 111 -4.62 -18.69 -14.76
N ASP A 112 -4.84 -17.69 -15.62
CA ASP A 112 -4.44 -17.72 -17.04
C ASP A 112 -3.82 -16.37 -17.44
N TYR A 113 -2.52 -16.39 -17.72
CA TYR A 113 -1.75 -15.21 -18.11
C TYR A 113 -2.20 -14.58 -19.44
N ARG A 114 -2.95 -15.31 -20.28
CA ARG A 114 -3.46 -14.82 -21.56
C ARG A 114 -4.70 -13.96 -21.41
N LEU A 115 -5.37 -14.04 -20.26
CA LEU A 115 -6.69 -13.45 -20.00
C LEU A 115 -6.68 -12.39 -18.88
N GLY A 116 -5.53 -12.15 -18.27
CA GLY A 116 -5.36 -11.14 -17.21
C GLY A 116 -4.13 -10.27 -17.44
N ILE A 117 -3.97 -9.27 -16.56
CA ILE A 117 -2.82 -8.37 -16.56
C ILE A 117 -1.92 -8.74 -15.40
N SER A 118 -0.66 -9.05 -15.69
CA SER A 118 0.32 -9.35 -14.63
C SER A 118 0.67 -8.08 -13.86
N ILE A 119 0.61 -8.14 -12.53
CA ILE A 119 0.91 -7.02 -11.64
C ILE A 119 2.39 -7.06 -11.25
N ALA A 120 3.15 -6.06 -11.70
CA ALA A 120 4.54 -5.87 -11.34
C ALA A 120 4.68 -5.20 -9.96
N ASP A 121 5.87 -5.28 -9.37
CA ASP A 121 6.20 -4.40 -8.25
C ASP A 121 6.10 -2.94 -8.70
N LYS A 122 5.68 -2.06 -7.79
CA LYS A 122 5.43 -0.63 -8.07
C LYS A 122 4.35 -0.34 -9.10
N ALA A 123 3.52 -1.32 -9.46
CA ALA A 123 2.33 -1.08 -10.26
C ALA A 123 1.44 -0.02 -9.59
N GLU A 124 1.04 0.99 -10.35
CA GLU A 124 0.26 2.12 -9.85
C GLU A 124 -1.23 1.91 -10.16
N PHE A 125 -2.07 2.08 -9.14
CA PHE A 125 -3.52 2.05 -9.27
C PHE A 125 -4.04 3.46 -9.03
N LYS A 126 -4.73 4.04 -10.00
CA LYS A 126 -5.21 5.41 -9.94
C LYS A 126 -6.70 5.43 -9.62
N LEU A 127 -7.10 6.31 -8.70
CA LEU A 127 -8.51 6.56 -8.42
C LEU A 127 -9.24 6.94 -9.72
N LYS A 128 -10.28 6.18 -10.07
CA LYS A 128 -11.20 6.52 -11.15
C LYS A 128 -12.23 7.51 -10.62
N GLU A 129 -12.19 8.72 -11.15
CA GLU A 129 -13.26 9.71 -10.94
C GLU A 129 -14.54 9.20 -11.61
N ASN A 130 -15.66 9.27 -10.89
CA ASN A 130 -16.99 8.94 -11.40
C ASN A 130 -17.52 10.05 -12.32
#